data_AF-A0ABC8JUG2-F1
#
_entry.id   AF-A0ABC8JUG2-F1
#
_cell.length_a   1.000
_cell.length_b   1.000
_cell.length_c   1.000
_cell.angle_alpha   90.00
_cell.angle_beta   90.00
_cell.angle_gamma   90.00
#
_symmetry.space_group_name_H-M   'P 1'
#
loop_
_entity.id
_entity.type
_entity.pdbx_description
1 polymer ?
#
loop_
_entity_poly.entity_id
_entity_poly.type
_entity_poly.pdbx_seq_one_letter_code
_entity_poly.pdbx_strand_id
1 'polypeptide(L)'
;MQTDNRLQLLRRTSIKTIAKLTAAKAWINAIETLDNIEGSLLPKAKDGRSKAEFAACRKAYRLVDAHLDNALKYLYLKDYRFMRAYQALALVNISMCRTSFFHPTPMVYANWNMRILTDIAIYAGKILAPPPPLRTKTKKKTP
;
A
#
# COMPACT_ATOMS: atom_id res chain seq x y z
N MET A 1 17.96 -17.69 43.04
CA MET A 1 16.76 -18.42 42.61
C MET A 1 15.98 -17.55 41.64
N GLN A 2 15.81 -18.06 40.44
CA GLN A 2 15.29 -17.43 39.25
C GLN A 2 13.91 -18.04 39.00
N THR A 3 12.84 -17.25 39.01
CA THR A 3 11.61 -17.43 38.21
C THR A 3 10.53 -16.47 38.68
N ASP A 4 10.39 -15.31 38.03
CA ASP A 4 9.07 -14.69 37.87
C ASP A 4 8.96 -13.70 36.68
N ASN A 5 9.75 -13.90 35.62
CA ASN A 5 9.68 -13.09 34.40
C ASN A 5 8.90 -13.76 33.25
N ARG A 6 8.16 -14.84 33.52
CA ARG A 6 7.52 -15.65 32.46
C ARG A 6 6.20 -15.10 31.91
N LEU A 7 5.71 -13.96 32.41
CA LEU A 7 4.48 -13.31 31.95
C LEU A 7 4.68 -11.97 31.22
N GLN A 8 5.91 -11.61 30.84
CA GLN A 8 6.16 -10.52 29.89
C GLN A 8 6.30 -11.02 28.45
N LEU A 9 5.51 -12.05 28.11
CA LEU A 9 5.29 -12.54 26.76
C LEU A 9 4.38 -11.59 25.95
N LEU A 10 4.61 -10.27 26.07
CA LEU A 10 4.23 -9.31 25.04
C LEU A 10 5.00 -9.75 23.79
N ARG A 11 4.37 -10.55 22.91
CA ARG A 11 4.86 -10.85 21.57
C ARG A 11 5.12 -9.50 20.88
N ARG A 12 6.34 -8.97 21.00
CA ARG A 12 6.76 -7.76 20.30
C ARG A 12 6.80 -8.11 18.83
N THR A 13 5.74 -7.78 18.10
CA THR A 13 5.71 -7.88 16.64
C THR A 13 6.84 -7.01 16.10
N SER A 14 7.85 -7.63 15.50
CA SER A 14 8.98 -6.88 14.95
C SER A 14 8.50 -5.92 13.86
N ILE A 15 9.17 -4.77 13.69
CA ILE A 15 8.82 -3.82 12.62
C ILE A 15 8.90 -4.46 11.23
N LYS A 16 9.76 -5.47 11.06
CA LYS A 16 9.84 -6.32 9.86
C LYS A 16 8.55 -7.13 9.65
N THR A 17 7.99 -7.70 10.71
CA THR A 17 6.72 -8.42 10.66
C THR A 17 5.58 -7.46 10.32
N ILE A 18 5.56 -6.25 10.90
CA ILE A 18 4.56 -5.22 10.56
C ILE A 18 4.64 -4.90 9.07
N ALA A 19 5.82 -4.55 8.55
CA ALA A 19 6.02 -4.23 7.12
C ALA A 19 5.52 -5.35 6.20
N LYS A 20 5.78 -6.62 6.55
CA LYS A 20 5.34 -7.79 5.77
C LYS A 20 3.85 -7.97 5.78
N LEU A 21 3.24 -7.97 6.97
CA LEU A 21 1.80 -8.22 7.09
C LEU A 21 0.99 -7.11 6.42
N THR A 22 1.40 -5.86 6.57
CA THR A 22 0.68 -4.73 5.97
C THR A 22 0.87 -4.67 4.47
N ALA A 23 2.07 -4.95 3.94
CA ALA A 23 2.30 -5.05 2.50
C ALA A 23 1.50 -6.21 1.87
N ALA A 24 1.53 -7.40 2.49
CA ALA A 24 0.77 -8.55 2.01
C ALA A 24 -0.74 -8.30 2.08
N LYS A 25 -1.25 -7.71 3.17
CA LYS A 25 -2.68 -7.40 3.29
C LYS A 25 -3.12 -6.32 2.30
N ALA A 26 -2.28 -5.32 2.04
CA ALA A 26 -2.56 -4.32 1.00
C ALA A 26 -2.70 -4.99 -0.37
N TRP A 27 -1.79 -5.91 -0.70
CA TRP A 27 -1.81 -6.64 -1.97
C TRP A 27 -3.05 -7.54 -2.11
N ILE A 28 -3.37 -8.34 -1.09
CA ILE A 28 -4.58 -9.18 -1.07
C ILE A 28 -5.83 -8.33 -1.28
N ASN A 29 -5.95 -7.21 -0.56
CA ASN A 29 -7.09 -6.30 -0.72
C ASN A 29 -7.17 -5.71 -2.13
N ALA A 30 -6.03 -5.47 -2.79
CA ALA A 30 -6.02 -4.98 -4.17
C ALA A 30 -6.58 -6.01 -5.15
N ILE A 31 -6.21 -7.29 -4.97
CA ILE A 31 -6.75 -8.42 -5.75
C ILE A 31 -8.26 -8.53 -5.52
N GLU A 32 -8.69 -8.64 -4.26
CA GLU A 32 -10.12 -8.76 -3.90
C GLU A 32 -10.95 -7.60 -4.47
N THR A 33 -10.39 -6.39 -4.46
CA THR A 33 -11.08 -5.22 -5.00
C THR A 33 -11.13 -5.25 -6.52
N LEU A 34 -10.06 -5.65 -7.19
CA LEU A 34 -10.04 -5.82 -8.64
C LEU A 34 -11.08 -6.87 -9.08
N ASP A 35 -11.11 -8.01 -8.40
CA ASP A 35 -12.08 -9.08 -8.65
C ASP A 35 -13.51 -8.59 -8.44
N ASN A 36 -13.77 -7.80 -7.40
CA ASN A 36 -15.09 -7.22 -7.16
C ASN A 36 -15.47 -6.19 -8.24
N ILE A 37 -14.51 -5.39 -8.73
CA ILE A 37 -14.76 -4.47 -9.84
C ILE A 37 -15.15 -5.26 -11.09
N GLU A 38 -14.39 -6.29 -11.44
CA GLU A 38 -14.58 -7.07 -12.67
C GLU A 38 -15.80 -7.99 -12.62
N GLY A 39 -16.03 -8.67 -11.50
CA GLY A 39 -17.08 -9.66 -11.33
C GLY A 39 -18.43 -9.12 -10.87
N SER A 40 -18.47 -7.94 -10.25
CA SER A 40 -19.71 -7.40 -9.66
C SER A 40 -20.01 -5.97 -10.08
N LEU A 41 -19.10 -5.02 -9.88
CA LEU A 41 -19.41 -3.59 -10.06
C LEU A 41 -19.60 -3.21 -11.53
N LEU A 42 -18.68 -3.62 -12.41
CA LEU A 42 -18.77 -3.35 -13.85
C LEU A 42 -20.00 -3.99 -14.51
N PRO A 43 -20.29 -5.31 -14.31
CA PRO A 43 -21.45 -5.95 -14.91
C PRO A 43 -22.78 -5.36 -14.43
N LYS A 44 -22.87 -4.91 -13.18
CA LYS A 44 -24.11 -4.40 -12.57
C LYS A 44 -24.33 -2.90 -12.77
N ALA A 45 -23.34 -2.16 -13.25
CA ALA A 45 -23.48 -0.73 -13.51
C ALA A 45 -24.50 -0.48 -14.63
N LYS A 46 -25.60 0.21 -14.29
CA LYS A 46 -26.70 0.47 -15.24
C LYS A 46 -26.44 1.73 -16.07
N ASP A 47 -25.90 2.77 -15.47
CA ASP A 47 -25.64 4.05 -16.12
C ASP A 47 -24.22 4.12 -16.73
N GLY A 48 -24.07 4.89 -17.80
CA GLY A 48 -22.80 5.04 -18.52
C GLY A 48 -21.69 5.67 -17.69
N ARG A 49 -22.03 6.53 -16.72
CA ARG A 49 -21.06 7.19 -15.86
C ARG A 49 -20.44 6.19 -14.87
N SER A 50 -21.25 5.42 -14.15
CA SER A 50 -20.77 4.36 -13.25
C SER A 50 -19.92 3.34 -13.99
N LYS A 51 -20.32 2.95 -15.22
CA LYS A 51 -19.50 2.07 -16.08
C LYS A 51 -18.12 2.67 -16.37
N ALA A 52 -18.06 3.94 -16.75
CA ALA A 52 -16.80 4.62 -17.04
C ALA A 52 -15.90 4.72 -15.80
N GLU A 53 -16.48 5.06 -14.64
CA GLU A 53 -15.76 5.16 -13.37
C GLU A 53 -15.22 3.78 -12.92
N PHE A 54 -16.04 2.73 -12.94
CA PHE A 54 -15.55 1.39 -12.60
C PHE A 54 -14.53 0.86 -13.61
N ALA A 55 -14.63 1.23 -14.88
CA ALA A 55 -13.62 0.86 -15.88
C ALA A 55 -12.28 1.58 -15.63
N ALA A 56 -12.32 2.85 -15.20
CA ALA A 56 -11.14 3.59 -14.78
C ALA A 56 -10.52 2.96 -13.52
N CYS A 57 -11.35 2.65 -12.51
CA CYS A 57 -10.92 1.93 -11.31
C CYS A 57 -10.30 0.58 -11.64
N ARG A 58 -10.87 -0.20 -12.56
CA ARG A 58 -10.29 -1.48 -13.03
C ARG A 58 -8.86 -1.29 -13.54
N LYS A 59 -8.66 -0.31 -14.44
CA LYS A 59 -7.33 -0.02 -15.00
C LYS A 59 -6.34 0.38 -13.90
N ALA A 60 -6.77 1.22 -12.97
CA ALA A 60 -5.95 1.65 -11.86
C ALA A 60 -5.57 0.47 -10.94
N TYR A 61 -6.52 -0.38 -10.57
CA TYR A 61 -6.30 -1.51 -9.68
C TYR A 61 -5.41 -2.61 -10.27
N ARG A 62 -5.40 -2.79 -11.60
CA ARG A 62 -4.40 -3.65 -12.26
C ARG A 62 -2.98 -3.14 -12.04
N LEU A 63 -2.78 -1.83 -12.06
CA LEU A 63 -1.47 -1.23 -11.76
C LEU A 63 -1.15 -1.32 -10.27
N VAL A 64 -2.14 -1.11 -9.39
CA VAL A 64 -1.97 -1.28 -7.94
C VAL A 64 -1.52 -2.70 -7.60
N ASP A 65 -2.19 -3.71 -8.14
CA ASP A 65 -1.82 -5.13 -7.99
C ASP A 65 -0.37 -5.37 -8.41
N ALA A 66 -0.02 -5.02 -9.66
CA ALA A 66 1.33 -5.19 -10.19
C ALA A 66 2.40 -4.46 -9.36
N HIS A 67 2.11 -3.27 -8.84
CA HIS A 67 3.04 -2.54 -7.99
C HIS A 67 3.17 -3.16 -6.60
N LEU A 68 2.07 -3.61 -5.98
CA LEU A 68 2.13 -4.22 -4.65
C LEU A 68 2.76 -5.61 -4.67
N ASP A 69 2.57 -6.41 -5.73
CA ASP A 69 3.31 -7.65 -5.95
C ASP A 69 4.83 -7.39 -6.03
N ASN A 70 5.24 -6.40 -6.85
CA ASN A 70 6.65 -6.00 -6.92
C ASN A 70 7.18 -5.50 -5.56
N ALA A 71 6.41 -4.68 -4.84
CA ALA A 71 6.80 -4.24 -3.51
C ALA A 71 7.05 -5.43 -2.56
N LEU A 72 6.17 -6.42 -2.59
CA LEU A 72 6.30 -7.63 -1.78
C LEU A 72 7.56 -8.42 -2.15
N LYS A 73 7.85 -8.60 -3.44
CA LYS A 73 9.10 -9.22 -3.93
C LYS A 73 10.34 -8.52 -3.37
N TYR A 74 10.42 -7.20 -3.47
CA TYR A 74 11.56 -6.43 -2.94
C TYR A 74 11.64 -6.47 -1.41
N LEU A 75 10.50 -6.56 -0.71
CA LEU A 75 10.49 -6.78 0.74
C LEU A 75 11.13 -8.13 1.13
N TYR A 76 10.88 -9.20 0.37
CA TYR A 76 11.54 -10.50 0.58
C TYR A 76 13.04 -10.44 0.31
N LEU A 77 13.46 -9.70 -0.71
CA LEU A 77 14.86 -9.42 -1.03
C LEU A 77 15.54 -8.45 -0.02
N LYS A 78 14.78 -7.92 0.95
CA LYS A 78 15.22 -6.89 1.92
C LYS A 78 15.65 -5.58 1.25
N ASP A 79 15.24 -5.34 0.02
CA ASP A 79 15.45 -4.07 -0.67
C ASP A 79 14.29 -3.11 -0.36
N TYR A 80 14.40 -2.49 0.81
CA TYR A 80 13.38 -1.58 1.31
C TYR A 80 13.29 -0.28 0.48
N ARG A 81 14.30 0.05 -0.34
CA ARG A 81 14.25 1.24 -1.21
C ARG A 81 13.29 0.99 -2.36
N PHE A 82 13.46 -0.11 -3.10
CA PHE A 82 12.56 -0.46 -4.19
C PHE A 82 11.16 -0.84 -3.69
N MET A 83 11.06 -1.56 -2.56
CA MET A 83 9.77 -1.83 -1.92
C MET A 83 8.95 -0.54 -1.74
N ARG A 84 9.54 0.50 -1.13
CA ARG A 84 8.85 1.77 -0.90
C ARG A 84 8.52 2.51 -2.20
N ALA A 85 9.38 2.42 -3.22
CA ALA A 85 9.12 3.05 -4.52
C ALA A 85 7.88 2.44 -5.18
N TYR A 86 7.77 1.11 -5.20
CA TYR A 86 6.59 0.42 -5.72
C TYR A 86 5.32 0.69 -4.88
N GLN A 87 5.43 0.72 -3.56
CA GLN A 87 4.30 1.12 -2.70
C GLN A 87 3.83 2.55 -2.97
N ALA A 88 4.76 3.49 -3.21
CA ALA A 88 4.40 4.86 -3.58
C ALA A 88 3.69 4.91 -4.95
N LEU A 89 4.14 4.14 -5.94
CA LEU A 89 3.45 4.00 -7.23
C LEU A 89 2.04 3.41 -7.06
N ALA A 90 1.86 2.44 -6.17
CA ALA A 90 0.54 1.92 -5.83
C ALA A 90 -0.36 3.03 -5.27
N LEU A 91 0.10 3.84 -4.31
CA LEU A 91 -0.68 4.95 -3.74
C LEU A 91 -1.13 5.98 -4.79
N VAL A 92 -0.28 6.29 -5.76
CA VAL A 92 -0.63 7.15 -6.89
C VAL A 92 -1.77 6.54 -7.71
N ASN A 93 -1.69 5.25 -8.03
CA ASN A 93 -2.73 4.56 -8.80
C ASN A 93 -4.04 4.37 -8.00
N ILE A 94 -3.99 4.12 -6.70
CA ILE A 94 -5.19 4.10 -5.84
C ILE A 94 -5.92 5.45 -5.92
N SER A 95 -5.19 6.55 -6.08
CA SER A 95 -5.75 7.90 -6.25
C SER A 95 -6.40 8.14 -7.61
N MET A 96 -6.06 7.34 -8.62
CA MET A 96 -6.70 7.41 -9.94
C MET A 96 -8.07 6.76 -9.97
N CYS A 97 -8.33 5.76 -9.12
CA CYS A 97 -9.69 5.26 -8.88
C CYS A 97 -10.43 6.27 -8.01
N ARG A 98 -11.00 7.32 -8.61
CA ARG A 98 -11.74 8.33 -7.87
C ARG A 98 -12.97 7.72 -7.20
N THR A 99 -13.24 8.18 -5.99
CA THR A 99 -14.36 7.72 -5.17
C THR A 99 -15.52 8.72 -5.14
N SER A 100 -15.52 9.69 -6.06
CA SER A 100 -16.62 10.62 -6.27
C SER A 100 -17.77 9.91 -6.98
N PHE A 101 -18.33 8.93 -6.31
CA PHE A 101 -19.55 8.26 -6.74
C PHE A 101 -20.74 9.07 -6.22
N PHE A 102 -21.80 9.19 -7.03
CA PHE A 102 -23.03 9.91 -6.63
C PHE A 102 -23.81 9.18 -5.54
N HIS A 103 -23.41 7.94 -5.24
CA HIS A 103 -23.99 7.06 -4.23
C HIS A 103 -22.85 6.31 -3.51
N PRO A 104 -23.05 5.84 -2.28
CA PRO A 104 -22.05 5.05 -1.56
C PRO A 104 -21.60 3.84 -2.37
N THR A 105 -20.30 3.64 -2.52
CA THR A 105 -19.73 2.45 -3.17
C THR A 105 -18.69 1.80 -2.26
N PRO A 106 -18.49 0.48 -2.38
CA PRO A 106 -17.44 -0.23 -1.64
C PRO A 106 -16.03 0.30 -1.95
N MET A 107 -15.87 0.99 -3.09
CA MET A 107 -14.60 1.55 -3.54
C MET A 107 -14.04 2.63 -2.61
N VAL A 108 -14.91 3.42 -1.96
CA VAL A 108 -14.47 4.45 -0.99
C VAL A 108 -13.65 3.80 0.13
N TYR A 109 -14.23 2.77 0.76
CA TYR A 109 -13.61 2.07 1.87
C TYR A 109 -12.41 1.24 1.41
N ALA A 110 -12.52 0.53 0.28
CA ALA A 110 -11.42 -0.25 -0.28
C ALA A 110 -10.17 0.61 -0.54
N ASN A 111 -10.35 1.77 -1.19
CA ASN A 111 -9.27 2.71 -1.45
C ASN A 111 -8.64 3.23 -0.15
N TRP A 112 -9.47 3.63 0.82
CA TRP A 112 -8.99 4.14 2.11
C TRP A 112 -8.17 3.09 2.87
N ASN A 113 -8.69 1.86 2.97
CA ASN A 113 -8.04 0.77 3.71
C ASN A 113 -6.68 0.41 3.08
N MET A 114 -6.60 0.31 1.76
CA MET A 114 -5.34 0.04 1.08
C MET A 114 -4.32 1.16 1.23
N ARG A 115 -4.74 2.43 1.22
CA ARG A 115 -3.82 3.56 1.47
C ARG A 115 -3.18 3.42 2.84
N ILE A 116 -3.99 3.19 3.88
CA ILE A 116 -3.50 3.03 5.25
C ILE A 116 -2.50 1.87 5.35
N LEU A 117 -2.85 0.70 4.82
CA LEU A 117 -1.97 -0.46 4.88
C LEU A 117 -0.63 -0.21 4.14
N THR A 118 -0.71 0.42 2.97
CA THR A 118 0.46 0.77 2.16
C THR A 118 1.33 1.81 2.86
N ASP A 119 0.72 2.85 3.46
CA ASP A 119 1.43 3.87 4.23
C ASP A 119 2.13 3.29 5.47
N ILE A 120 1.47 2.40 6.21
CA ILE A 120 2.09 1.69 7.34
C ILE A 120 3.29 0.87 6.85
N ALA A 121 3.15 0.16 5.74
CA ALA A 121 4.24 -0.63 5.16
C ALA A 121 5.43 0.25 4.73
N ILE A 122 5.16 1.40 4.10
CA ILE A 122 6.19 2.40 3.75
C ILE A 122 6.89 2.90 5.00
N TYR A 123 6.13 3.27 6.04
CA TYR A 123 6.67 3.82 7.28
C TYR A 123 7.54 2.79 8.02
N ALA A 124 7.07 1.56 8.15
CA ALA A 124 7.86 0.45 8.68
C ALA A 124 9.13 0.21 7.86
N GLY A 125 9.04 0.31 6.53
CA GLY A 125 10.19 0.26 5.62
C GLY A 125 11.20 1.37 5.86
N LYS A 126 10.78 2.60 6.17
CA LYS A 126 11.66 3.72 6.50
C LYS A 126 12.40 3.49 7.83
N ILE A 127 11.76 2.84 8.81
CA ILE A 127 12.42 2.46 10.07
C ILE A 127 13.47 1.37 9.81
N LEU A 128 13.16 0.38 8.98
CA LEU A 128 14.07 -0.73 8.65
C LEU A 128 15.30 -0.29 7.85
N ALA A 129 15.13 0.66 6.93
CA ALA A 129 16.20 1.22 6.14
C ALA A 129 15.93 2.71 5.90
N PRO A 130 16.41 3.58 6.81
CA PRO A 130 16.25 5.00 6.70
C PRO A 130 16.75 5.52 5.35
N PRO A 131 16.03 6.46 4.71
CA PRO A 131 16.57 7.12 3.54
C PRO A 131 17.88 7.84 3.92
N PRO A 132 18.86 7.92 3.00
CA PRO A 132 20.06 8.69 3.25
C PRO A 132 19.70 10.15 3.59
N PRO A 133 20.45 10.80 4.49
CA PRO A 133 20.20 12.19 4.83
C PRO A 133 20.25 13.06 3.58
N LEU A 134 19.38 14.06 3.51
CA LEU A 134 19.39 15.05 2.43
C LEU A 134 20.79 15.69 2.41
N ARG A 135 21.50 15.60 1.28
CA ARG A 135 22.78 16.29 1.08
C ARG A 135 22.57 17.77 1.38
N THR A 136 23.13 18.26 2.47
CA THR A 136 23.27 19.69 2.70
C THR A 136 24.16 20.20 1.57
N LYS A 137 23.64 21.13 0.76
CA LYS A 137 24.47 21.87 -0.18
C LYS A 137 25.48 22.64 0.67
N THR A 138 26.68 22.09 0.85
CA THR A 138 27.81 22.85 1.37
C THR A 138 27.99 24.02 0.43
N LYS A 139 27.58 25.22 0.87
CA LYS A 139 27.96 26.46 0.22
C LYS A 139 29.49 26.46 0.25
N LYS A 140 30.13 26.20 -0.89
CA LYS A 140 31.54 26.52 -1.09
C LYS A 140 31.68 28.00 -0.75
N LYS A 141 32.37 28.32 0.35
CA LYS A 141 32.96 29.65 0.51
C LYS A 141 34.03 29.75 -0.56
N THR A 142 33.76 30.54 -1.59
CA THR A 142 34.78 30.96 -2.56
C THR A 142 35.79 31.84 -1.81
N PRO A 143 37.10 31.75 -2.12
CA PRO A 143 38.15 32.53 -1.45
C PRO A 143 37.96 34.03 -1.58
#